data_AF-A0A3B8JDJ0-F1
#
_entry.id   AF-A0A3B8JDJ0-F1
#
_cell.length_a   1.000
_cell.length_b   1.000
_cell.length_c   1.000
_cell.angle_alpha   90.00
_cell.angle_beta   90.00
_cell.angle_gamma   90.00
#
_symmetry.space_group_name_H-M   'P 1'
#
loop_
_entity.id
_entity.type
_entity.pdbx_description
1 polymer ?
#
loop_
_entity_poly.entity_id
_entity_poly.type
_entity_poly.pdbx_seq_one_letter_code
_entity_poly.pdbx_strand_id
1 'polypeptide(L)'
;QNHALCRSAFIAAGQKLMFEDACCVQASQGGYLEEREQWFFILPLQLREKALQLRGEEDYSKLWNEIEIVNQQFGLPSRGHLEQILSRKRAYLTQYQSRLELLPQQIGALFFIEDKLAGVEISPSSAYFQELWMPLVCFCYGVAAMYQEKDVEVQKPLIPLCASNLQDLREQLNQSRLERQEQVRNWLAQTPAEEFGIEEEERFLSLRLQTVTGKNFAGQFVEEEGRLLYASLFAKSGYLN
;
A
#
# COMPACT_ATOMS: atom_id res chain seq x y z
N GLN A 1 18.34 9.89 -8.38
CA GLN A 1 16.95 9.80 -8.88
C GLN A 1 16.24 8.71 -8.10
N ASN A 2 14.98 8.92 -7.71
CA ASN A 2 14.19 7.90 -7.02
C ASN A 2 13.71 6.82 -8.01
N HIS A 3 13.81 5.56 -7.59
CA HIS A 3 13.37 4.39 -8.36
C HIS A 3 12.38 3.57 -7.53
N ALA A 4 11.34 3.08 -8.17
CA ALA A 4 10.46 2.08 -7.60
C ALA A 4 10.87 0.70 -8.12
N LEU A 5 11.04 -0.25 -7.19
CA LEU A 5 11.18 -1.65 -7.56
C LEU A 5 9.80 -2.18 -7.97
N CYS A 6 9.76 -2.81 -9.14
CA CYS A 6 8.53 -3.28 -9.76
C CYS A 6 8.26 -4.78 -9.44
N ARG A 7 9.15 -5.41 -8.68
CA ARG A 7 9.02 -6.76 -8.10
C ARG A 7 9.81 -6.90 -6.79
N SER A 8 9.46 -7.92 -6.01
CA SER A 8 10.23 -8.40 -4.86
C SER A 8 11.36 -9.32 -5.32
N ALA A 9 12.34 -9.58 -4.44
CA ALA A 9 13.38 -10.58 -4.65
C ALA A 9 13.94 -11.08 -3.31
N PHE A 10 14.63 -12.21 -3.30
CA PHE A 10 15.40 -12.64 -2.13
C PHE A 10 16.83 -12.10 -2.19
N ILE A 11 17.35 -11.68 -1.03
CA ILE A 11 18.74 -11.24 -0.90
C ILE A 11 19.35 -11.91 0.34
N ALA A 12 20.37 -12.73 0.12
CA ALA A 12 21.10 -13.34 1.22
C ALA A 12 21.97 -12.29 1.94
N ALA A 13 22.28 -12.55 3.21
CA ALA A 13 23.16 -11.67 3.98
C ALA A 13 24.51 -11.48 3.26
N GLY A 14 24.89 -10.21 3.01
CA GLY A 14 26.12 -9.85 2.30
C GLY A 14 26.06 -9.97 0.77
N GLN A 15 24.94 -10.45 0.21
CA GLN A 15 24.74 -10.48 -1.24
C GLN A 15 24.39 -9.07 -1.75
N LYS A 16 24.78 -8.80 -3.00
CA LYS A 16 24.30 -7.65 -3.77
C LYS A 16 23.46 -8.18 -4.92
N LEU A 17 22.31 -7.57 -5.14
CA LEU A 17 21.43 -7.86 -6.26
C LEU A 17 21.23 -6.57 -7.06
N MET A 18 21.34 -6.67 -8.39
CA MET A 18 21.07 -5.57 -9.30
C MET A 18 19.68 -5.75 -9.91
N PHE A 19 18.92 -4.67 -9.99
CA PHE A 19 17.64 -4.62 -10.70
C PHE A 19 17.80 -3.73 -11.92
N GLU A 20 17.67 -4.31 -13.11
CA GLU A 20 17.76 -3.59 -14.39
C GLU A 20 16.38 -3.12 -14.88
N ASP A 21 15.31 -3.56 -14.20
CA ASP A 21 13.91 -3.29 -14.51
C ASP A 21 13.26 -2.28 -13.53
N ALA A 22 14.06 -1.50 -12.81
CA ALA A 22 13.56 -0.50 -11.88
C ALA A 22 12.88 0.68 -12.62
N CYS A 23 11.83 1.22 -12.01
CA CYS A 23 10.96 2.23 -12.59
C CYS A 23 11.35 3.63 -12.05
N CYS A 24 11.82 4.57 -12.87
CA CYS A 24 12.08 5.94 -12.40
C CYS A 24 10.77 6.66 -12.07
N VAL A 25 10.67 7.27 -10.88
CA VAL A 25 9.44 7.96 -10.44
C VAL A 25 9.55 9.49 -10.51
N GLN A 26 10.62 10.00 -11.12
CA GLN A 26 10.90 11.43 -11.30
C GLN A 26 11.37 11.68 -12.73
N ALA A 27 10.44 12.02 -13.63
CA ALA A 27 10.71 12.27 -15.04
C ALA A 27 11.84 13.29 -15.27
N SER A 28 12.84 12.95 -16.08
CA SER A 28 13.92 13.86 -16.50
C SER A 28 14.75 14.51 -15.37
N GLN A 29 14.70 14.00 -14.14
CA GLN A 29 15.55 14.45 -13.04
C GLN A 29 16.82 13.61 -12.96
N GLY A 30 17.94 14.17 -13.42
CA GLY A 30 19.27 13.56 -13.25
C GLY A 30 19.80 13.69 -11.82
N GLY A 31 20.73 12.81 -11.44
CA GLY A 31 21.50 12.90 -10.19
C GLY A 31 21.57 11.60 -9.40
N TYR A 32 22.61 11.47 -8.57
CA TYR A 32 22.77 10.38 -7.61
C TYR A 32 22.06 10.75 -6.29
N LEU A 33 21.46 9.76 -5.62
CA LEU A 33 20.94 9.96 -4.26
C LEU A 33 22.09 9.79 -3.28
N GLU A 34 22.30 10.78 -2.40
CA GLU A 34 23.17 10.60 -1.24
C GLU A 34 22.45 9.76 -0.17
N GLU A 35 23.16 8.99 0.66
CA GLU A 35 22.57 8.05 1.65
C GLU A 35 21.50 8.68 2.56
N ARG A 36 21.61 9.97 2.84
CA ARG A 36 20.67 10.76 3.66
C ARG A 36 19.36 11.16 2.95
N GLU A 37 19.25 10.95 1.64
CA GLU A 37 18.12 11.38 0.80
C GLU A 37 17.22 10.23 0.36
N GLN A 38 17.51 9.00 0.81
CA GLN A 38 16.76 7.81 0.42
C GLN A 38 15.51 7.65 1.28
N TRP A 39 14.37 8.13 0.77
CA TRP A 39 13.08 7.86 1.39
C TRP A 39 12.54 6.54 0.86
N PHE A 40 12.29 5.60 1.76
CA PHE A 40 11.56 4.38 1.41
C PHE A 40 10.06 4.71 1.32
N PHE A 41 9.47 4.51 0.15
CA PHE A 41 8.03 4.65 -0.06
C PHE A 41 7.49 3.46 -0.84
N ILE A 42 6.22 3.15 -0.62
CA ILE A 42 5.48 2.19 -1.40
C ILE A 42 4.64 2.98 -2.39
N LEU A 43 4.61 2.51 -3.64
CA LEU A 43 3.85 3.17 -4.70
C LEU A 43 2.39 3.36 -4.27
N PRO A 44 1.76 4.51 -4.61
CA PRO A 44 0.32 4.66 -4.50
C PRO A 44 -0.41 3.47 -5.10
N LEU A 45 -1.50 3.07 -4.46
CA LEU A 45 -2.31 1.92 -4.86
C LEU A 45 -2.65 1.94 -6.37
N GLN A 46 -2.95 3.12 -6.90
CA GLN A 46 -3.28 3.38 -8.31
C GLN A 46 -2.18 2.97 -9.29
N LEU A 47 -0.92 2.93 -8.86
CA LEU A 47 0.24 2.61 -9.70
C LEU A 47 0.72 1.16 -9.56
N ARG A 48 0.31 0.46 -8.49
CA ARG A 48 0.85 -0.87 -8.16
C ARG A 48 0.55 -1.93 -9.22
N GLU A 49 -0.66 -1.91 -9.77
CA GLU A 49 -1.07 -2.82 -10.84
C GLU A 49 -0.19 -2.65 -12.08
N LYS A 50 -0.01 -1.41 -12.53
CA LYS A 50 0.83 -1.14 -13.70
C LYS A 50 2.29 -1.49 -13.42
N ALA A 51 2.83 -1.11 -12.27
CA ALA A 51 4.20 -1.44 -11.89
C ALA A 51 4.46 -2.96 -11.94
N LEU A 52 3.52 -3.77 -11.43
CA LEU A 52 3.62 -5.24 -11.49
C LEU A 52 3.54 -5.79 -12.92
N GLN A 53 2.74 -5.18 -13.80
CA GLN A 53 2.65 -5.57 -15.22
C GLN A 53 3.94 -5.26 -15.98
N LEU A 54 4.62 -4.17 -15.62
CA LEU A 54 5.84 -3.69 -16.27
C LEU A 54 7.13 -4.36 -15.74
N ARG A 55 7.01 -5.37 -14.86
CA ARG A 55 8.17 -6.11 -14.33
C ARG A 55 8.94 -6.78 -15.48
N GLY A 56 10.27 -6.78 -15.40
CA GLY A 56 11.13 -7.32 -16.46
C GLY A 56 11.34 -6.41 -17.69
N GLU A 57 10.60 -5.30 -17.83
CA GLU A 57 10.86 -4.33 -18.91
C GLU A 57 12.06 -3.42 -18.58
N GLU A 58 13.09 -3.40 -19.43
CA GLU A 58 14.28 -2.56 -19.26
C GLU A 58 14.06 -1.14 -19.83
N ASP A 59 13.09 -0.41 -19.28
CA ASP A 59 12.87 1.01 -19.59
C ASP A 59 12.63 1.78 -18.30
N TYR A 60 13.52 2.71 -17.99
CA TYR A 60 13.43 3.52 -16.79
C TYR A 60 12.18 4.44 -16.79
N SER A 61 11.66 4.80 -17.96
CA SER A 61 10.54 5.74 -18.13
C SER A 61 9.16 5.10 -18.13
N LYS A 62 9.09 3.76 -18.08
CA LYS A 62 7.88 2.96 -18.29
C LYS A 62 6.68 3.25 -17.38
N LEU A 63 6.90 3.91 -16.24
CA LEU A 63 5.83 4.28 -15.30
C LEU A 63 5.41 5.76 -15.40
N TRP A 64 6.09 6.58 -16.22
CA TRP A 64 5.86 8.02 -16.24
C TRP A 64 4.45 8.39 -16.71
N ASN A 65 3.94 7.72 -17.75
CA ASN A 65 2.60 7.99 -18.28
C ASN A 65 1.52 7.73 -17.22
N GLU A 66 1.67 6.67 -16.43
CA GLU A 66 0.73 6.34 -15.38
C GLU A 66 0.85 7.29 -14.19
N ILE A 67 2.06 7.73 -13.85
CA ILE A 67 2.25 8.81 -12.86
C ILE A 67 1.58 10.12 -13.35
N GLU A 68 1.65 10.43 -14.65
CA GLU A 68 0.95 11.58 -15.23
C GLU A 68 -0.56 11.49 -15.06
N ILE A 69 -1.14 10.34 -15.39
CA ILE A 69 -2.59 10.09 -15.23
C ILE A 69 -3.00 10.25 -13.77
N VAL A 70 -2.25 9.67 -12.83
CA VAL A 70 -2.53 9.80 -11.40
C VAL A 70 -2.38 11.27 -10.95
N ASN A 71 -1.35 12.00 -11.40
CA ASN A 71 -1.20 13.42 -11.07
C ASN A 71 -2.40 14.25 -11.56
N GLN A 72 -2.88 14.00 -12.79
CA GLN A 72 -4.08 14.67 -13.32
C GLN A 72 -5.33 14.38 -12.45
N GLN A 73 -5.51 13.14 -12.02
CA GLN A 73 -6.59 12.74 -11.10
C GLN A 73 -6.55 13.50 -9.76
N PHE A 74 -5.38 13.99 -9.33
CA PHE A 74 -5.21 14.84 -8.14
C PHE A 74 -5.25 16.35 -8.44
N GLY A 75 -5.57 16.76 -9.66
CA GLY A 75 -5.53 18.16 -10.09
C GLY A 75 -4.12 18.75 -10.08
N LEU A 76 -3.11 17.91 -10.26
CA LEU A 76 -1.70 18.28 -10.30
C LEU A 76 -1.20 18.36 -11.76
N PRO A 77 -0.08 19.06 -12.04
CA PRO A 77 0.50 19.08 -13.37
C PRO A 77 0.73 17.68 -13.93
N SER A 78 0.33 17.45 -15.18
CA SER A 78 0.59 16.19 -15.91
C SER A 78 2.07 16.03 -16.17
N ARG A 79 2.80 15.45 -15.21
CA ARG A 79 4.20 15.05 -15.35
C ARG A 79 4.47 13.75 -14.62
N GLY A 80 5.41 12.95 -15.11
CA GLY A 80 5.87 11.71 -14.48
C GLY A 80 6.68 11.90 -13.18
N HIS A 81 6.24 12.80 -12.30
CA HIS A 81 6.88 13.10 -11.01
C HIS A 81 5.96 12.70 -9.85
N LEU A 82 6.22 11.56 -9.25
CA LEU A 82 5.42 11.05 -8.14
C LEU A 82 5.49 11.95 -6.89
N GLU A 83 6.62 12.63 -6.71
CA GLU A 83 6.85 13.61 -5.63
C GLU A 83 5.80 14.73 -5.62
N GLN A 84 5.11 15.02 -6.72
CA GLN A 84 4.08 16.06 -6.75
C GLN A 84 2.93 15.77 -5.79
N ILE A 85 2.47 14.51 -5.72
CA ILE A 85 1.44 14.08 -4.77
C ILE A 85 1.99 14.23 -3.36
N LEU A 86 3.20 13.73 -3.12
CA LEU A 86 3.83 13.68 -1.80
C LEU A 86 4.05 15.08 -1.22
N SER A 87 4.61 15.99 -2.02
CA SER A 87 4.93 17.36 -1.59
C SER A 87 3.68 18.22 -1.43
N ARG A 88 2.77 18.20 -2.42
CA ARG A 88 1.61 19.11 -2.44
C ARG A 88 0.45 18.64 -1.56
N LYS A 89 0.40 17.34 -1.23
CA LYS A 89 -0.65 16.77 -0.37
C LYS A 89 -0.13 16.32 0.99
N ARG A 90 1.12 16.66 1.34
CA ARG A 90 1.77 16.28 2.60
C ARG A 90 0.92 16.56 3.84
N ALA A 91 0.26 17.72 3.90
CA ALA A 91 -0.57 18.10 5.04
C ALA A 91 -1.72 17.11 5.27
N TYR A 92 -2.44 16.77 4.19
CA TYR A 92 -3.50 15.76 4.24
C TYR A 92 -2.93 14.39 4.62
N LEU A 93 -1.87 13.93 3.96
CA LEU A 93 -1.31 12.60 4.20
C LEU A 93 -0.77 12.44 5.64
N THR A 94 -0.19 13.51 6.20
CA THR A 94 0.26 13.55 7.61
C THR A 94 -0.94 13.48 8.56
N GLN A 95 -2.01 14.24 8.29
CA GLN A 95 -3.23 14.20 9.09
C GLN A 95 -3.97 12.86 8.94
N TYR A 96 -3.92 12.23 7.77
CA TYR A 96 -4.51 10.92 7.55
C TYR A 96 -3.76 9.86 8.36
N GLN A 97 -2.43 9.87 8.30
CA GLN A 97 -1.59 8.95 9.05
C GLN A 97 -1.82 9.04 10.56
N SER A 98 -2.07 10.24 11.11
CA SER A 98 -2.33 10.39 12.56
C SER A 98 -3.66 9.78 13.03
N ARG A 99 -4.55 9.39 12.12
CA ARG A 99 -5.81 8.67 12.44
C ARG A 99 -5.57 7.19 12.74
N LEU A 100 -4.39 6.67 12.42
CA LEU A 100 -4.09 5.24 12.44
C LEU A 100 -2.93 4.97 13.40
N GLU A 101 -3.14 4.01 14.29
CA GLU A 101 -2.15 3.57 15.27
C GLU A 101 -1.64 2.18 14.90
N LEU A 102 -0.33 2.02 14.87
CA LEU A 102 0.30 0.71 14.74
C LEU A 102 0.25 0.00 16.10
N LEU A 103 -0.28 -1.22 16.13
CA LEU A 103 -0.40 -1.98 17.37
C LEU A 103 0.91 -2.72 17.71
N PRO A 104 1.21 -2.95 19.00
CA PRO A 104 2.33 -3.78 19.41
C PRO A 104 2.24 -5.18 18.80
N GLN A 105 3.36 -5.70 18.30
CA GLN A 105 3.49 -7.03 17.69
C GLN A 105 2.64 -7.23 16.42
N GLN A 106 2.11 -6.15 15.82
CA GLN A 106 1.39 -6.24 14.55
C GLN A 106 2.35 -6.67 13.43
N ILE A 107 1.97 -7.73 12.71
CA ILE A 107 2.76 -8.30 11.59
C ILE A 107 2.16 -8.01 10.22
N GLY A 108 0.98 -7.38 10.18
CA GLY A 108 0.23 -7.16 8.96
C GLY A 108 -1.01 -6.29 9.17
N ALA A 109 -1.68 -5.95 8.08
CA ALA A 109 -2.93 -5.21 8.08
C ALA A 109 -3.80 -5.56 6.87
N LEU A 110 -5.11 -5.46 7.06
CA LEU A 110 -6.09 -5.37 5.98
C LEU A 110 -6.42 -3.89 5.79
N PHE A 111 -6.28 -3.39 4.57
CA PHE A 111 -6.65 -2.02 4.23
C PHE A 111 -7.98 -2.01 3.52
N PHE A 112 -8.91 -1.22 4.03
CA PHE A 112 -10.20 -0.96 3.40
C PHE A 112 -10.26 0.49 2.97
N ILE A 113 -10.72 0.71 1.75
CA ILE A 113 -11.08 2.04 1.24
C ILE A 113 -12.59 2.02 1.08
N GLU A 114 -13.27 2.92 1.81
CA GLU A 114 -14.70 2.84 2.06
C GLU A 114 -15.08 1.49 2.70
N ASP A 115 -15.84 0.66 1.99
CA ASP A 115 -16.27 -0.69 2.38
C ASP A 115 -15.62 -1.80 1.54
N LYS A 116 -14.68 -1.46 0.65
CA LYS A 116 -14.00 -2.42 -0.23
C LYS A 116 -12.60 -2.77 0.29
N LEU A 117 -12.23 -4.04 0.23
CA LEU A 117 -10.87 -4.49 0.55
C LEU A 117 -9.89 -3.94 -0.50
N ALA A 118 -9.00 -3.06 -0.08
CA ALA A 118 -8.02 -2.41 -0.96
C ALA A 118 -6.66 -3.09 -0.93
N GLY A 119 -6.33 -3.82 0.14
CA GLY A 119 -5.15 -4.66 0.16
C GLY A 119 -4.90 -5.42 1.44
N VAL A 120 -3.95 -6.34 1.35
CA VAL A 120 -3.52 -7.25 2.40
C VAL A 120 -2.01 -7.19 2.47
N GLU A 121 -1.50 -6.76 3.62
CA GLU A 121 -0.07 -6.63 3.86
C GLU A 121 0.31 -7.55 5.03
N ILE A 122 1.25 -8.45 4.81
CA ILE A 122 1.80 -9.39 5.79
C ILE A 122 3.31 -9.34 5.68
N SER A 123 3.98 -9.30 6.83
CA SER A 123 5.43 -9.23 6.92
C SER A 123 5.99 -10.36 7.79
N PRO A 124 7.29 -10.69 7.63
CA PRO A 124 7.91 -11.78 8.38
C PRO A 124 8.11 -11.47 9.87
N SER A 125 8.05 -10.20 10.28
CA SER A 125 8.18 -9.80 11.69
C SER A 125 7.51 -8.45 11.96
N SER A 126 7.16 -8.20 13.22
CA SER A 126 6.59 -6.91 13.63
C SER A 126 7.58 -5.74 13.46
N ALA A 127 8.88 -6.00 13.60
CA ALA A 127 9.91 -4.99 13.36
C ALA A 127 9.92 -4.55 11.90
N TYR A 128 9.86 -5.51 10.97
CA TYR A 128 9.74 -5.22 9.55
C TYR A 128 8.42 -4.50 9.23
N PHE A 129 7.29 -4.95 9.80
CA PHE A 129 6.01 -4.27 9.58
C PHE A 129 6.02 -2.81 10.04
N GLN A 130 6.70 -2.53 11.16
CA GLN A 130 6.83 -1.17 11.68
C GLN A 130 7.56 -0.23 10.70
N GLU A 131 8.55 -0.74 9.97
CA GLU A 131 9.23 0.01 8.91
C GLU A 131 8.32 0.26 7.70
N LEU A 132 7.46 -0.71 7.36
CA LEU A 132 6.49 -0.56 6.28
C LEU A 132 5.31 0.36 6.61
N TRP A 133 5.00 0.56 7.90
CA TRP A 133 3.77 1.22 8.32
C TRP A 133 3.59 2.63 7.74
N MET A 134 4.61 3.48 7.87
CA MET A 134 4.54 4.85 7.33
C MET A 134 4.42 4.85 5.81
N PRO A 135 5.24 4.10 5.05
CA PRO A 135 5.07 3.94 3.61
C PRO A 135 3.67 3.48 3.19
N LEU A 136 3.10 2.46 3.86
CA LEU A 136 1.79 1.91 3.55
C LEU A 136 0.68 2.94 3.80
N VAL A 137 0.65 3.53 4.98
CA VAL A 137 -0.43 4.43 5.40
C VAL A 137 -0.34 5.80 4.72
N CYS A 138 0.86 6.34 4.56
CA CYS A 138 1.06 7.68 4.04
C CYS A 138 1.10 7.70 2.51
N PHE A 139 1.84 6.78 1.88
CA PHE A 139 2.16 6.87 0.45
C PHE A 139 1.34 5.90 -0.43
N CYS A 140 0.96 4.74 0.10
CA CYS A 140 0.14 3.78 -0.63
C CYS A 140 -1.36 4.03 -0.42
N TYR A 141 -1.89 3.63 0.74
CA TYR A 141 -3.33 3.64 1.00
C TYR A 141 -3.86 5.02 1.37
N GLY A 142 -3.04 5.90 1.96
CA GLY A 142 -3.43 7.29 2.21
C GLY A 142 -3.70 8.07 0.92
N VAL A 143 -2.95 7.80 -0.15
CA VAL A 143 -3.20 8.39 -1.47
C VAL A 143 -4.49 7.84 -2.08
N ALA A 144 -4.78 6.55 -1.90
CA ALA A 144 -6.05 5.95 -2.31
C ALA A 144 -7.25 6.54 -1.55
N ALA A 145 -7.14 6.66 -0.23
CA ALA A 145 -8.19 7.25 0.62
C ALA A 145 -8.44 8.70 0.24
N MET A 146 -7.38 9.49 0.05
CA MET A 146 -7.48 10.87 -0.42
C MET A 146 -8.21 10.99 -1.75
N TYR A 147 -8.06 10.01 -2.65
CA TYR A 147 -8.74 10.04 -3.94
C TYR A 147 -10.26 9.89 -3.76
N GLN A 148 -10.70 8.91 -2.96
CA GLN A 148 -12.13 8.68 -2.72
C GLN A 148 -12.77 9.74 -1.82
N GLU A 149 -12.04 10.28 -0.83
CA GLU A 149 -12.56 11.30 0.09
C GLU A 149 -12.81 12.66 -0.60
N LYS A 150 -12.31 12.91 -1.82
CA LYS A 150 -12.52 14.19 -2.54
C LYS A 150 -13.99 14.51 -2.82
N ASP A 151 -14.80 13.47 -3.04
CA ASP A 151 -16.19 13.61 -3.48
C ASP A 151 -17.19 13.49 -2.31
N VAL A 152 -16.70 13.20 -1.11
CA VAL A 152 -17.53 13.12 0.10
C VAL A 152 -17.62 14.50 0.73
N GLU A 153 -18.80 15.14 0.66
CA GLU A 153 -19.10 16.28 1.53
C GLU A 153 -18.91 15.86 2.99
N VAL A 154 -17.77 16.24 3.58
CA VAL A 154 -17.40 15.91 4.96
C VAL A 154 -18.28 16.70 5.91
N GLN A 155 -19.51 16.27 6.16
CA GLN A 155 -20.35 16.81 7.22
C GLN A 155 -21.28 15.76 7.86
N LYS A 156 -20.79 14.55 8.14
CA LYS A 156 -21.36 13.83 9.28
C LYS A 156 -20.69 14.35 10.54
N PRO A 157 -21.41 15.05 11.44
CA PRO A 157 -20.82 15.50 12.69
C PRO A 157 -20.28 14.29 13.44
N LEU A 158 -19.03 14.39 13.92
CA LEU A 158 -18.47 13.39 14.82
C LEU A 158 -19.33 13.38 16.07
N ILE A 159 -19.94 12.23 16.38
CA ILE A 159 -20.74 12.04 17.59
C ILE A 159 -19.77 11.66 18.70
N PRO A 160 -19.54 12.51 19.72
CA PRO A 160 -18.66 12.17 20.83
C PRO A 160 -19.24 10.99 21.62
N LEU A 161 -18.37 10.21 22.24
CA LEU A 161 -18.79 9.21 23.22
C LEU A 161 -19.38 9.91 24.44
N CYS A 162 -20.63 9.57 24.80
CA CYS A 162 -21.36 10.13 25.93
C CYS A 162 -20.92 9.49 27.26
N ALA A 163 -19.62 9.49 27.55
CA ALA A 163 -19.07 8.91 28.76
C ALA A 163 -19.02 9.93 29.90
N SER A 164 -19.46 9.53 31.10
CA SER A 164 -19.48 10.41 32.28
C SER A 164 -18.19 10.31 33.12
N ASN A 165 -17.43 9.23 32.93
CA ASN A 165 -16.19 8.93 33.64
C ASN A 165 -15.26 8.05 32.77
N LEU A 166 -14.04 7.80 33.25
CA LEU A 166 -13.02 7.04 32.50
C LEU A 166 -13.38 5.56 32.28
N GLN A 167 -14.13 4.96 33.20
CA GLN A 167 -14.58 3.57 33.06
C GLN A 167 -15.62 3.47 31.95
N ASP A 168 -16.66 4.32 31.99
CA ASP A 168 -17.68 4.40 30.94
C ASP A 168 -17.04 4.64 29.57
N LEU A 169 -16.04 5.53 29.50
CA LEU A 169 -15.34 5.85 28.25
C LEU A 169 -14.61 4.62 27.71
N ARG A 170 -13.95 3.84 28.58
CA ARG A 170 -13.24 2.61 28.19
C ARG A 170 -14.22 1.54 27.70
N GLU A 171 -15.37 1.40 28.36
CA GLU A 171 -16.42 0.47 27.94
C GLU A 171 -17.01 0.85 26.57
N GLN A 172 -17.37 2.12 26.38
CA GLN A 172 -17.89 2.62 25.10
C GLN A 172 -16.85 2.50 23.97
N LEU A 173 -15.57 2.77 24.25
CA LEU A 173 -14.49 2.59 23.28
C LEU A 173 -14.32 1.11 22.87
N ASN A 174 -14.40 0.19 23.84
CA ASN A 174 -14.34 -1.24 23.54
C ASN A 174 -15.54 -1.69 22.71
N GLN A 175 -16.76 -1.23 23.05
CA GLN A 175 -17.95 -1.54 22.28
C GLN A 175 -17.87 -1.03 20.84
N SER A 176 -17.43 0.23 20.65
CA SER A 176 -17.22 0.81 19.31
C SER A 176 -16.20 0.02 18.49
N ARG A 177 -15.13 -0.48 19.12
CA ARG A 177 -14.14 -1.35 18.45
C ARG A 177 -14.73 -2.69 18.03
N LEU A 178 -15.57 -3.31 18.86
CA LEU A 178 -16.25 -4.56 18.53
C LEU A 178 -17.23 -4.38 17.36
N GLU A 179 -18.02 -3.31 17.37
CA GLU A 179 -18.91 -2.94 16.26
C GLU A 179 -18.14 -2.71 14.97
N ARG A 180 -17.01 -2.00 15.06
CA ARG A 180 -16.13 -1.78 13.91
C ARG A 180 -15.55 -3.08 13.39
N GLN A 181 -15.13 -3.99 14.26
CA GLN A 181 -14.59 -5.30 13.88
C GLN A 181 -15.65 -6.13 13.15
N GLU A 182 -16.89 -6.13 13.62
CA GLU A 182 -17.98 -6.84 12.97
C GLU A 182 -18.33 -6.24 11.60
N GLN A 183 -18.31 -4.90 11.49
CA GLN A 183 -18.45 -4.22 10.21
C GLN A 183 -17.36 -4.65 9.21
N VAL A 184 -16.11 -4.70 9.65
CA VAL A 184 -14.97 -5.15 8.81
C VAL A 184 -15.13 -6.62 8.41
N ARG A 185 -15.63 -7.50 9.28
CA ARG A 185 -15.94 -8.89 8.91
C ARG A 185 -17.01 -8.97 7.83
N ASN A 186 -18.06 -8.15 7.93
CA ASN A 186 -19.11 -8.09 6.92
C ASN A 186 -18.56 -7.62 5.55
N TRP A 187 -17.70 -6.60 5.54
CA TRP A 187 -17.04 -6.15 4.32
C TRP A 187 -16.12 -7.22 3.72
N LEU A 188 -15.38 -7.93 4.56
CA LEU A 188 -14.54 -9.05 4.12
C LEU A 188 -15.40 -10.17 3.51
N ALA A 189 -16.54 -10.50 4.13
CA ALA A 189 -17.47 -11.51 3.61
C ALA A 189 -18.15 -11.09 2.28
N GLN A 190 -18.26 -9.79 2.02
CA GLN A 190 -18.77 -9.22 0.77
C GLN A 190 -17.69 -9.08 -0.31
N THR A 191 -16.41 -9.30 0.02
CA THR A 191 -15.34 -9.29 -0.96
C THR A 191 -15.58 -10.43 -1.96
N PRO A 192 -15.62 -10.15 -3.28
CA PRO A 192 -15.92 -11.16 -4.27
C PRO A 192 -14.91 -12.32 -4.21
N ALA A 193 -15.42 -13.54 -4.26
CA ALA A 193 -14.57 -14.71 -4.45
C ALA A 193 -13.77 -14.56 -5.75
N GLU A 194 -12.52 -14.99 -5.70
CA GLU A 194 -11.59 -14.79 -6.79
C GLU A 194 -10.81 -16.06 -7.06
N GLU A 195 -10.66 -16.36 -8.35
CA GLU A 195 -9.73 -17.36 -8.82
C GLU A 195 -8.43 -16.65 -9.20
N PHE A 196 -7.34 -17.17 -8.66
CA PHE A 196 -6.02 -16.59 -8.83
C PHE A 196 -5.16 -17.45 -9.74
N GLY A 197 -4.58 -16.81 -10.76
CA GLY A 197 -3.39 -17.32 -11.41
C GLY A 197 -2.19 -17.09 -10.48
N ILE A 198 -1.41 -18.14 -10.24
CA ILE A 198 -0.21 -18.08 -9.41
C ILE A 198 0.99 -18.46 -10.27
N GLU A 199 1.99 -17.60 -10.30
CA GLU A 199 3.26 -17.80 -11.00
C GLU A 199 4.39 -17.73 -9.98
N GLU A 200 5.29 -18.72 -9.98
CA GLU A 200 6.51 -18.67 -9.16
C GLU A 200 7.56 -17.85 -9.89
N GLU A 201 8.02 -16.76 -9.25
CA GLU A 201 8.97 -15.81 -9.81
C GLU A 201 10.41 -16.17 -9.42
N GLU A 202 10.60 -16.55 -8.16
CA GLU A 202 11.92 -16.81 -7.60
C GLU A 202 11.82 -17.85 -6.48
N ARG A 203 12.85 -18.68 -6.36
CA ARG A 203 13.00 -19.62 -5.26
C ARG A 203 14.37 -19.46 -4.62
N PHE A 204 14.40 -19.37 -3.29
CA PHE A 204 15.63 -19.35 -2.51
C PHE A 204 15.50 -20.31 -1.33
N LEU A 205 16.23 -21.42 -1.35
CA LEU A 205 16.06 -22.53 -0.41
C LEU A 205 14.59 -23.04 -0.41
N SER A 206 13.94 -23.02 0.75
CA SER A 206 12.53 -23.35 0.97
C SER A 206 11.57 -22.20 0.65
N LEU A 207 12.08 -20.97 0.47
CA LEU A 207 11.28 -19.78 0.20
C LEU A 207 10.87 -19.72 -1.27
N ARG A 208 9.59 -19.44 -1.50
CA ARG A 208 9.00 -19.29 -2.83
C ARG A 208 8.36 -17.92 -2.94
N LEU A 209 8.91 -17.06 -3.79
CA LEU A 209 8.30 -15.80 -4.17
C LEU A 209 7.35 -16.06 -5.33
N GLN A 210 6.09 -15.67 -5.15
CA GLN A 210 5.04 -15.94 -6.11
C GLN A 210 4.27 -14.66 -6.42
N THR A 211 3.96 -14.46 -7.70
CA THR A 211 3.03 -13.44 -8.16
C THR A 211 1.64 -14.04 -8.24
N VAL A 212 0.67 -13.32 -7.70
CA VAL A 212 -0.75 -13.67 -7.80
C VAL A 212 -1.46 -12.65 -8.67
N THR A 213 -2.27 -13.12 -9.62
CA THR A 213 -3.08 -12.28 -10.48
C THR A 213 -4.49 -12.83 -10.57
N GLY A 214 -5.47 -12.04 -10.15
CA GLY A 214 -6.88 -12.33 -10.32
C GLY A 214 -7.60 -11.22 -11.09
N LYS A 215 -8.93 -11.24 -11.04
CA LYS A 215 -9.80 -10.22 -11.67
C LYS A 215 -9.76 -8.88 -10.93
N ASN A 216 -9.87 -8.90 -9.61
CA ASN A 216 -10.02 -7.75 -8.73
C ASN A 216 -8.73 -7.46 -7.94
N PHE A 217 -7.87 -8.46 -7.72
CA PHE A 217 -6.66 -8.30 -6.94
C PHE A 217 -5.42 -8.81 -7.68
N ALA A 218 -4.27 -8.27 -7.31
CA ALA A 218 -2.97 -8.75 -7.74
C ALA A 218 -1.93 -8.48 -6.64
N GLY A 219 -0.76 -9.09 -6.75
CA GLY A 219 0.33 -8.82 -5.82
C GLY A 219 1.37 -9.91 -5.79
N GLN A 220 2.20 -9.88 -4.76
CA GLN A 220 3.22 -10.90 -4.54
C GLN A 220 3.17 -11.40 -3.11
N PHE A 221 3.53 -12.66 -2.92
CA PHE A 221 3.61 -13.28 -1.62
C PHE A 221 4.77 -14.26 -1.54
N VAL A 222 5.22 -14.55 -0.32
CA VAL A 222 6.26 -15.52 -0.03
C VAL A 222 5.70 -16.61 0.85
N GLU A 223 5.91 -17.85 0.42
CA GLU A 223 5.63 -19.05 1.20
C GLU A 223 6.91 -19.80 1.56
N GLU A 224 6.89 -20.42 2.74
CA GLU A 224 7.86 -21.42 3.18
C GLU A 224 7.08 -22.66 3.63
N GLU A 225 7.28 -23.80 2.96
CA GLU A 225 6.65 -25.07 3.34
C GLU A 225 5.11 -24.99 3.52
N GLY A 226 4.44 -24.16 2.70
CA GLY A 226 2.99 -23.93 2.76
C GLY A 226 2.53 -22.92 3.81
N ARG A 227 3.46 -22.28 4.53
CA ARG A 227 3.19 -21.16 5.44
C ARG A 227 3.45 -19.84 4.74
N LEU A 228 2.45 -18.96 4.75
CA LEU A 228 2.58 -17.58 4.30
C LEU A 228 3.48 -16.77 5.25
N LEU A 229 4.55 -16.18 4.72
CA LEU A 229 5.53 -15.37 5.49
C LEU A 229 5.46 -13.89 5.16
N TYR A 230 5.16 -13.57 3.90
CA TYR A 230 5.01 -12.21 3.40
C TYR A 230 3.89 -12.18 2.37
N ALA A 231 3.11 -11.11 2.36
CA ALA A 231 2.13 -10.87 1.32
C ALA A 231 1.99 -9.37 1.13
N SER A 232 1.91 -8.95 -0.12
CA SER A 232 1.59 -7.58 -0.49
C SER A 232 0.63 -7.63 -1.65
N LEU A 233 -0.64 -7.84 -1.30
CA LEU A 233 -1.77 -7.97 -2.23
C LEU A 233 -2.55 -6.68 -2.25
N PHE A 234 -2.97 -6.26 -3.43
CA PHE A 234 -3.64 -4.99 -3.63
C PHE A 234 -4.79 -5.14 -4.62
N ALA A 235 -5.83 -4.34 -4.38
CA ALA A 235 -6.94 -4.19 -5.30
C ALA A 235 -6.48 -3.51 -6.60
N LYS A 236 -6.96 -4.03 -7.72
CA LYS A 236 -6.83 -3.42 -9.04
C LYS A 236 -7.71 -2.18 -9.13
N SER A 237 -7.30 -1.26 -9.98
CA SER A 237 -7.99 0.02 -10.18
C SER A 237 -9.49 -0.15 -10.48
N GLY A 238 -9.84 -1.13 -11.31
CA GLY A 238 -11.24 -1.41 -11.69
C GLY A 238 -12.14 -1.98 -10.58
N TYR A 239 -11.59 -2.50 -9.48
CA TYR A 239 -12.38 -3.03 -8.37
C TYR A 239 -12.82 -1.94 -7.38
N LEU A 240 -11.96 -0.93 -7.18
CA LEU A 240 -12.22 0.16 -6.23
C LEU A 240 -13.20 1.20 -6.79
N ASN A 241 -13.24 1.37 -8.11
CA ASN A 241 -14.19 2.24 -8.81
C ASN A 241 -15.62 1.69 -8.85
#